data_AF-A0A5R8PI52-F1
#
_entry.id   AF-A0A5R8PI52-F1
#
_cell.length_a   1.000
_cell.length_b   1.000
_cell.length_c   1.000
_cell.angle_alpha   90.00
_cell.angle_beta   90.00
_cell.angle_gamma   90.00
#
_symmetry.space_group_name_H-M   'P 1'
#
loop_
_entity.id
_entity.type
_entity.pdbx_description
1 polymer ?
#
loop_
_entity_poly.entity_id
_entity_poly.type
_entity_poly.pdbx_seq_one_letter_code
_entity_poly.pdbx_strand_id
1 'polypeptide(L)'
;MQSATPRTTVVARLAGAIFGVVALAAASTGAVTAAPAVDSGSADAVASQQVNLNDYCDDHGAVAQLADGRTVYCTRVSQTDAYVWSLSRDLMPHDPNMRDYTCDDSGCHYPDGSEVPGYKRCGLLCGEPPTSGDVQSGLYDCVQSGVPFEECEARMPRG
;
A
#
# COMPACT_ATOMS: atom_id res chain seq x y z
N MET A 1 -34.23 47.38 -17.02
CA MET A 1 -33.49 46.37 -16.23
C MET A 1 -34.43 45.87 -15.15
N GLN A 2 -35.08 44.72 -15.38
CA GLN A 2 -36.04 44.09 -14.47
C GLN A 2 -35.62 42.64 -14.32
N SER A 3 -35.28 42.26 -13.08
CA SER A 3 -34.92 40.91 -12.67
C SER A 3 -36.18 40.06 -12.56
N ALA A 4 -36.17 38.85 -13.14
CA ALA A 4 -37.21 37.84 -12.98
C ALA A 4 -36.57 36.50 -12.61
N THR A 5 -36.84 36.05 -11.38
CA THR A 5 -36.49 34.71 -10.86
C THR A 5 -37.64 33.73 -11.16
N PRO A 6 -37.38 32.50 -11.64
CA PRO A 6 -38.42 31.48 -11.74
C PRO A 6 -38.44 30.52 -10.53
N ARG A 7 -39.62 30.50 -9.89
CA ARG A 7 -40.44 29.35 -9.45
C ARG A 7 -39.74 28.07 -8.94
N THR A 8 -39.99 27.76 -7.67
CA THR A 8 -39.99 26.38 -7.16
C THR A 8 -41.40 26.03 -6.67
N THR A 9 -41.96 24.98 -7.26
CA THR A 9 -43.34 24.50 -7.07
C THR A 9 -43.43 23.59 -5.85
N VAL A 10 -44.48 23.80 -5.05
CA VAL A 10 -44.92 23.00 -3.90
C VAL A 10 -45.48 21.65 -4.37
N VAL A 11 -45.14 20.54 -3.69
CA VAL A 11 -46.05 19.39 -3.56
C VAL A 11 -45.96 18.86 -2.12
N ALA A 12 -47.07 19.01 -1.40
CA ALA A 12 -47.33 18.42 -0.08
C ALA A 12 -48.24 17.18 -0.23
N ARG A 13 -48.23 16.31 0.80
CA ARG A 13 -49.23 15.28 1.24
C ARG A 13 -48.50 13.94 1.54
N LEU A 14 -48.77 13.17 2.59
CA LEU A 14 -49.96 13.00 3.43
C LEU A 14 -49.58 12.36 4.78
N ALA A 15 -50.42 12.62 5.79
CA ALA A 15 -50.37 12.13 7.16
C ALA A 15 -50.69 10.63 7.30
N GLY A 16 -50.20 10.03 8.40
CA GLY A 16 -50.65 8.75 8.93
C GLY A 16 -50.23 8.58 10.39
N ALA A 17 -51.11 8.92 11.32
CA ALA A 17 -50.95 8.67 12.75
C ALA A 17 -51.65 7.36 13.12
N ILE A 18 -50.98 6.45 13.85
CA ILE A 18 -51.65 5.39 14.61
C ILE A 18 -51.01 5.28 15.98
N PHE A 19 -51.83 5.53 17.00
CA PHE A 19 -51.58 5.28 18.42
C PHE A 19 -51.56 3.77 18.69
N GLY A 20 -50.63 3.30 19.54
CA GLY A 20 -50.63 1.93 20.03
C GLY A 20 -49.69 1.73 21.22
N VAL A 21 -50.19 2.00 22.43
CA VAL A 21 -49.58 1.55 23.69
C VAL A 21 -50.13 0.17 24.00
N VAL A 22 -49.27 -0.86 24.10
CA VAL A 22 -49.60 -2.13 24.79
C VAL A 22 -48.40 -2.62 25.61
N ALA A 23 -48.69 -2.68 26.91
CA ALA A 23 -48.12 -3.36 28.08
C ALA A 23 -46.85 -4.25 28.03
N LEU A 24 -46.10 -4.10 29.14
CA LEU A 24 -45.14 -5.01 29.77
C LEU A 24 -45.67 -6.46 29.90
N ALA A 25 -44.78 -7.44 29.72
CA ALA A 25 -44.25 -8.33 30.79
C ALA A 25 -43.78 -9.70 30.24
N ALA A 26 -42.55 -10.10 30.59
CA ALA A 26 -42.23 -11.41 31.20
C ALA A 26 -40.71 -11.66 31.14
N ALA A 27 -40.10 -11.80 32.32
CA ALA A 27 -38.72 -12.21 32.49
C ALA A 27 -38.52 -13.70 32.18
N SER A 28 -37.43 -14.03 31.49
CA SER A 28 -36.79 -15.33 31.55
C SER A 28 -35.28 -15.13 31.69
N THR A 29 -34.79 -15.21 32.93
CA THR A 29 -33.36 -15.29 33.23
C THR A 29 -32.87 -16.70 32.87
N GLY A 30 -32.56 -16.90 31.60
CA GLY A 30 -31.71 -18.01 31.16
C GLY A 30 -30.25 -17.59 31.30
N ALA A 31 -29.51 -18.22 32.21
CA ALA A 31 -28.07 -18.07 32.29
C ALA A 31 -27.45 -18.69 31.03
N VAL A 32 -27.12 -17.85 30.05
CA VAL A 32 -26.27 -18.25 28.94
C VAL A 32 -24.85 -18.17 29.47
N THR A 33 -24.22 -19.32 29.75
CA THR A 33 -22.76 -19.38 29.89
C THR A 33 -22.20 -18.95 28.54
N ALA A 34 -21.79 -17.68 28.46
CA ALA A 34 -21.05 -17.18 27.32
C ALA A 34 -19.79 -18.04 27.17
N ALA A 35 -19.70 -18.78 26.08
CA ALA A 35 -18.43 -19.29 25.61
C ALA A 35 -17.44 -18.12 25.53
N PRO A 36 -16.14 -18.32 25.83
CA PRO A 36 -15.17 -17.25 25.62
C PRO A 36 -15.31 -16.81 24.16
N ALA A 37 -15.49 -15.50 23.96
CA ALA A 37 -15.37 -14.91 22.65
C ALA A 37 -13.98 -15.32 22.15
N VAL A 38 -13.95 -16.20 21.15
CA VAL A 38 -12.77 -16.30 20.31
C VAL A 38 -12.66 -14.93 19.69
N ASP A 39 -11.68 -14.18 20.18
CA ASP A 39 -11.14 -13.03 19.49
C ASP A 39 -10.71 -13.57 18.12
N SER A 40 -11.63 -13.53 17.17
CA SER A 40 -11.29 -13.59 15.77
C SER A 40 -10.53 -12.30 15.60
N GLY A 41 -9.21 -12.38 15.80
CA GLY A 41 -8.27 -11.29 15.61
C GLY A 41 -8.51 -10.76 14.22
N SER A 42 -9.44 -9.83 14.13
CA SER A 42 -9.53 -8.89 13.06
C SER A 42 -8.18 -8.22 13.22
N ALA A 43 -7.29 -8.47 12.26
CA ALA A 43 -6.10 -7.67 12.17
C ALA A 43 -6.63 -6.24 12.15
N ASP A 44 -6.56 -5.56 13.30
CA ASP A 44 -6.67 -4.12 13.33
C ASP A 44 -5.78 -3.67 12.20
N ALA A 45 -6.38 -2.99 11.22
CA ALA A 45 -5.60 -2.43 10.13
C ALA A 45 -4.54 -1.59 10.81
N VAL A 46 -3.32 -2.13 10.91
CA VAL A 46 -2.16 -1.43 11.45
C VAL A 46 -2.20 -0.14 10.68
N ALA A 47 -2.46 0.97 11.37
CA ALA A 47 -2.55 2.28 10.73
C ALA A 47 -1.30 2.37 9.87
N SER A 48 -1.49 2.26 8.54
CA SER A 48 -0.39 1.90 7.67
C SER A 48 0.56 3.07 7.69
N GLN A 49 1.68 2.90 8.40
CA GLN A 49 2.71 3.91 8.47
C GLN A 49 3.14 4.18 7.04
N GLN A 50 2.92 5.41 6.58
CA GLN A 50 3.40 5.82 5.27
C GLN A 50 4.91 6.02 5.37
N VAL A 51 5.66 5.31 4.53
CA VAL A 51 7.13 5.37 4.49
C VAL A 51 7.60 5.66 3.08
N ASN A 52 8.86 6.06 2.91
CA ASN A 52 9.46 6.16 1.58
C ASN A 52 10.28 4.90 1.28
N LEU A 53 10.29 4.53 0.01
CA LEU A 53 11.09 3.42 -0.47
C LEU A 53 12.59 3.75 -0.29
N ASN A 54 13.38 2.75 0.09
CA ASN A 54 14.81 2.83 0.40
C ASN A 54 15.20 3.57 1.69
N ASP A 55 14.27 4.26 2.38
CA ASP A 55 14.57 4.84 3.70
C ASP A 55 15.04 3.73 4.64
N TYR A 56 16.05 4.04 5.47
CA TYR A 56 16.48 3.13 6.53
C TYR A 56 15.36 2.92 7.55
N CYS A 57 15.30 1.72 8.12
CA CYS A 57 14.28 1.32 9.09
C CYS A 57 14.88 0.46 10.20
N ASP A 58 14.37 0.60 11.42
CA ASP A 58 14.86 -0.16 12.58
C ASP A 58 13.92 -1.32 12.96
N ASP A 59 12.66 -1.27 12.53
CA ASP A 59 11.65 -2.29 12.84
C ASP A 59 11.79 -3.50 11.92
N HIS A 60 12.74 -4.39 12.22
CA HIS A 60 13.07 -5.54 11.37
C HIS A 60 11.85 -6.40 11.01
N GLY A 61 11.61 -6.58 9.72
CA GLY A 61 10.48 -7.37 9.21
C GLY A 61 9.12 -6.69 9.31
N ALA A 62 9.06 -5.42 9.73
CA ALA A 62 7.84 -4.63 9.71
C ALA A 62 7.29 -4.48 8.28
N VAL A 63 5.99 -4.21 8.21
CA VAL A 63 5.24 -4.01 6.98
C VAL A 63 4.66 -2.60 7.01
N ALA A 64 4.82 -1.87 5.93
CA ALA A 64 4.33 -0.50 5.77
C ALA A 64 3.75 -0.28 4.37
N GLN A 65 3.28 0.93 4.10
CA GLN A 65 2.76 1.31 2.79
C GLN A 65 3.50 2.53 2.24
N LEU A 66 3.74 2.54 0.93
CA LEU A 66 4.18 3.74 0.22
C LEU A 66 3.02 4.71 0.01
N ALA A 67 3.33 5.92 -0.46
CA ALA A 67 2.33 6.94 -0.75
C ALA A 67 1.33 6.55 -1.86
N ASP A 68 1.73 5.67 -2.76
CA ASP A 68 0.89 5.10 -3.81
C ASP A 68 0.10 3.85 -3.37
N GLY A 69 0.21 3.45 -2.10
CA GLY A 69 -0.50 2.31 -1.53
C GLY A 69 0.17 0.95 -1.79
N ARG A 70 1.39 0.91 -2.34
CA ARG A 70 2.17 -0.33 -2.47
C ARG A 70 2.78 -0.75 -1.14
N THR A 71 2.64 -2.05 -0.83
CA THR A 71 3.21 -2.66 0.38
C THR A 71 4.72 -2.72 0.29
N VAL A 72 5.39 -2.37 1.38
CA VAL A 72 6.84 -2.49 1.55
C VAL A 72 7.19 -3.15 2.88
N TYR A 73 8.42 -3.64 2.95
CA TYR A 73 8.95 -4.45 4.03
C TYR A 73 10.27 -3.88 4.54
N CYS A 74 10.45 -3.83 5.86
CA CYS A 74 11.73 -3.47 6.45
C CYS A 74 12.68 -4.65 6.34
N THR A 75 13.48 -4.65 5.29
CA THR A 75 14.25 -5.80 4.82
C THR A 75 15.74 -5.55 4.99
N ARG A 76 16.45 -6.59 5.41
CA ARG A 76 17.90 -6.52 5.64
C ARG A 76 18.66 -6.40 4.32
N VAL A 77 19.68 -5.55 4.30
CA VAL A 77 20.68 -5.49 3.23
C VAL A 77 21.70 -6.62 3.39
N SER A 78 21.97 -7.31 2.30
CA SER A 78 22.89 -8.44 2.24
C SER A 78 24.29 -8.02 2.71
N GLN A 79 24.90 -8.84 3.57
CA GLN A 79 26.24 -8.65 4.13
C GLN A 79 26.43 -7.40 5.00
N THR A 80 25.35 -6.73 5.41
CA THR A 80 25.41 -5.60 6.36
C THR A 80 24.45 -5.82 7.53
N ASP A 81 24.44 -4.91 8.49
CA ASP A 81 23.45 -4.80 9.57
C ASP A 81 22.36 -3.76 9.30
N ALA A 82 22.38 -3.13 8.11
CA ALA A 82 21.39 -2.13 7.72
C ALA A 82 20.09 -2.79 7.22
N TYR A 83 18.98 -2.10 7.45
CA TYR A 83 17.65 -2.46 6.97
C TYR A 83 17.02 -1.27 6.25
N VAL A 84 16.33 -1.55 5.15
CA VAL A 84 15.70 -0.54 4.30
C VAL A 84 14.29 -0.98 3.93
N TRP A 85 13.39 0.00 3.71
CA TRP A 85 12.08 -0.27 3.13
C TRP A 85 12.21 -0.73 1.69
N SER A 86 11.78 -1.96 1.41
CA SER A 86 11.90 -2.65 0.12
C SER A 86 10.55 -3.18 -0.36
N LEU A 87 10.36 -3.31 -1.68
CA LEU A 87 9.20 -3.96 -2.29
C LEU A 87 9.19 -5.50 -2.10
N SER A 88 10.32 -6.08 -1.69
CA SER A 88 10.47 -7.52 -1.45
C SER A 88 10.91 -7.81 -0.01
N ARG A 89 10.44 -8.95 0.52
CA ARG A 89 10.90 -9.50 1.81
C ARG A 89 12.26 -10.18 1.73
N ASP A 90 12.71 -10.52 0.53
CA ASP A 90 14.00 -11.17 0.31
C ASP A 90 15.14 -10.18 0.52
N LEU A 91 16.30 -10.69 0.97
CA LEU A 91 17.48 -9.87 1.27
C LEU A 91 17.78 -8.88 0.14
N MET A 92 17.87 -7.60 0.50
CA MET A 92 18.24 -6.55 -0.44
C MET A 92 19.70 -6.79 -0.89
N PRO A 93 19.99 -7.04 -2.19
CA PRO A 93 21.33 -7.45 -2.61
C PRO A 93 22.43 -6.42 -2.33
N HIS A 94 22.08 -5.14 -2.44
CA HIS A 94 22.99 -4.00 -2.28
C HIS A 94 22.27 -2.87 -1.55
N ASP A 95 22.99 -2.09 -0.72
CA ASP A 95 22.40 -0.93 -0.06
C ASP A 95 22.00 0.12 -1.11
N PRO A 96 20.70 0.44 -1.26
CA PRO A 96 20.27 1.47 -2.21
C PRO A 96 20.84 2.85 -1.87
N ASN A 97 21.14 3.16 -0.61
CA ASN A 97 21.62 4.49 -0.24
C ASN A 97 23.13 4.67 -0.48
N MET A 98 23.84 3.61 -0.88
CA MET A 98 25.28 3.62 -1.15
C MET A 98 25.62 3.67 -2.65
N ARG A 99 24.64 3.94 -3.52
CA ARG A 99 24.84 4.11 -4.96
C ARG A 99 25.71 5.34 -5.25
N ASP A 100 26.53 5.24 -6.29
CA ASP A 100 27.36 6.33 -6.80
C ASP A 100 26.68 7.15 -7.92
N TYR A 101 25.37 7.01 -8.07
CA TYR A 101 24.55 7.71 -9.06
C TYR A 101 23.22 8.19 -8.47
N THR A 102 22.58 9.12 -9.18
CA THR A 102 21.24 9.63 -8.84
C THR A 102 20.29 9.41 -10.02
N CYS A 103 19.02 9.17 -9.74
CA CYS A 103 17.97 9.03 -10.74
C CYS A 103 16.93 10.15 -10.60
N ASP A 104 16.48 10.67 -11.74
CA ASP A 104 15.37 11.61 -11.87
C ASP A 104 14.50 11.23 -13.08
N ASP A 105 13.57 12.11 -13.46
CA ASP A 105 12.64 11.88 -14.58
C ASP A 105 13.33 11.75 -15.95
N SER A 106 14.57 12.25 -16.08
CA SER A 106 15.35 12.20 -17.33
C SER A 106 16.23 10.97 -17.45
N GLY A 107 16.54 10.31 -16.33
CA GLY A 107 17.39 9.12 -16.31
C GLY A 107 18.17 8.96 -15.02
N CYS A 108 19.12 8.03 -15.03
CA CYS A 108 20.08 7.86 -13.94
C CYS A 108 21.46 8.29 -14.41
N HIS A 109 22.10 9.17 -13.65
CA HIS A 109 23.37 9.80 -14.02
C HIS A 109 24.40 9.70 -12.90
N TYR A 110 25.64 9.49 -13.30
CA TYR A 110 26.80 9.66 -12.44
C TYR A 110 27.05 11.14 -12.14
N PRO A 111 27.86 11.47 -11.11
CA PRO A 111 28.22 12.85 -10.77
C PRO A 111 28.93 13.61 -11.90
N ASP A 112 29.55 12.90 -12.84
CA ASP A 112 30.18 13.48 -14.04
C ASP A 112 29.19 13.76 -15.19
N GLY A 113 27.90 13.43 -14.98
CA GLY A 113 26.80 13.59 -15.93
C GLY A 113 26.62 12.44 -16.91
N SER A 114 27.50 11.43 -16.91
CA SER A 114 27.35 10.28 -17.80
C SER A 114 26.17 9.39 -17.40
N GLU A 115 25.51 8.77 -18.38
CA GLU A 115 24.39 7.85 -18.13
C GLU A 115 24.85 6.57 -17.43
N VAL A 116 24.07 6.12 -16.45
CA VAL A 116 24.31 4.86 -15.75
C VAL A 116 23.81 3.70 -16.61
N PRO A 117 24.66 2.73 -16.96
CA PRO A 117 24.22 1.54 -17.70
C PRO A 117 23.13 0.77 -16.96
N GLY A 118 22.11 0.32 -17.71
CA GLY A 118 20.95 -0.41 -17.17
C GLY A 118 21.27 -1.53 -16.18
N TYR A 119 22.33 -2.31 -16.44
CA TYR A 119 22.74 -3.43 -15.60
C TYR A 119 23.39 -3.04 -14.26
N LYS A 120 23.75 -1.76 -14.08
CA LYS A 120 24.26 -1.22 -12.81
C LYS A 120 23.18 -0.54 -11.98
N ARG A 121 21.99 -0.37 -12.56
CA ARG A 121 20.85 0.26 -11.92
C ARG A 121 20.14 -0.76 -11.03
N CYS A 122 19.59 -0.31 -9.91
CA CYS A 122 18.81 -1.18 -9.03
C CYS A 122 17.41 -1.46 -9.62
N GLY A 123 16.88 -0.51 -10.40
CA GLY A 123 15.58 -0.69 -11.06
C GLY A 123 14.41 -0.61 -10.10
N LEU A 124 13.39 -1.44 -10.35
CA LEU A 124 12.10 -1.33 -9.67
C LEU A 124 12.18 -1.54 -8.16
N LEU A 125 13.08 -2.41 -7.68
CA LEU A 125 13.31 -2.64 -6.25
C LEU A 125 13.65 -1.36 -5.48
N CYS A 126 14.26 -0.40 -6.18
CA CYS A 126 14.68 0.87 -5.62
C CYS A 126 13.82 2.05 -6.05
N GLY A 127 12.70 1.81 -6.74
CA GLY A 127 11.85 2.88 -7.27
C GLY A 127 12.51 3.68 -8.40
N GLU A 128 13.57 3.16 -9.00
CA GLU A 128 14.20 3.73 -10.18
C GLU A 128 13.39 3.35 -11.43
N PRO A 129 13.57 4.05 -12.57
CA PRO A 129 13.02 3.58 -13.84
C PRO A 129 13.41 2.10 -14.10
N PRO A 130 12.62 1.31 -14.84
CA PRO A 130 12.94 -0.10 -15.03
C PRO A 130 14.31 -0.29 -15.69
N THR A 131 15.03 -1.34 -15.27
CA THR A 131 16.20 -1.84 -15.99
C THR A 131 15.77 -2.58 -17.26
N SER A 132 16.72 -2.85 -18.15
CA SER A 132 16.46 -3.73 -19.30
C SER A 132 16.02 -5.13 -18.87
N GLY A 133 16.42 -5.61 -17.69
CA GLY A 133 15.96 -6.89 -17.14
C GLY A 133 14.50 -6.83 -16.72
N ASP A 134 14.08 -5.75 -16.04
CA ASP A 134 12.70 -5.54 -15.61
C ASP A 134 11.73 -5.49 -16.79
N VAL A 135 12.14 -4.85 -17.90
CA VAL A 135 11.33 -4.78 -19.12
C VAL A 135 11.29 -6.12 -19.84
N GLN A 136 12.44 -6.76 -20.08
CA GLN A 136 12.51 -7.99 -20.88
C GLN A 136 11.87 -9.20 -20.17
N SER A 137 11.91 -9.23 -18.84
CA SER A 137 11.25 -10.28 -18.05
C SER A 137 9.72 -10.10 -17.97
N GLY A 138 9.22 -8.88 -18.21
CA GLY A 138 7.82 -8.52 -18.00
C GLY A 138 7.49 -8.13 -16.55
N LEU A 139 8.50 -8.03 -15.68
CA LEU A 139 8.34 -7.59 -14.29
C LEU A 139 7.72 -6.20 -14.21
N TYR A 140 8.21 -5.27 -15.02
CA TYR A 140 7.71 -3.90 -15.06
C TYR A 140 6.22 -3.82 -15.40
N ASP A 141 5.81 -4.49 -16.49
CA ASP A 141 4.41 -4.49 -16.93
C ASP A 141 3.49 -5.12 -15.89
N CYS A 142 3.95 -6.16 -15.20
CA CYS A 142 3.20 -6.78 -14.11
C CYS A 142 2.99 -5.80 -12.94
N VAL A 143 4.06 -5.13 -12.48
CA VAL A 143 3.96 -4.17 -11.37
C VAL A 143 3.05 -2.99 -11.75
N GLN A 144 3.14 -2.50 -12.98
CA GLN A 144 2.29 -1.41 -13.48
C GLN A 144 0.81 -1.79 -13.61
N SER A 145 0.48 -3.08 -13.67
CA SER A 145 -0.91 -3.55 -13.64
C SER A 145 -1.55 -3.49 -12.25
N GLY A 146 -0.79 -3.11 -11.21
CA GLY A 146 -1.25 -3.02 -9.82
C GLY A 146 -1.11 -4.33 -9.03
N VAL A 147 -0.46 -5.35 -9.62
CA VAL A 147 -0.13 -6.59 -8.92
C VAL A 147 1.03 -6.34 -7.95
N PRO A 148 1.00 -6.88 -6.71
CA PRO A 148 2.10 -6.73 -5.75
C PRO A 148 3.44 -7.23 -6.32
N PHE A 149 4.52 -6.53 -5.99
CA PHE A 149 5.86 -6.81 -6.52
C PHE A 149 6.28 -8.28 -6.34
N GLU A 150 6.10 -8.85 -5.15
CA GLU A 150 6.46 -10.25 -4.84
C GLU A 150 5.72 -11.25 -5.74
N GLU A 151 4.46 -10.97 -6.08
CA GLU A 151 3.68 -11.82 -6.98
C GLU A 151 4.19 -11.71 -8.42
N CYS A 152 4.60 -10.51 -8.85
CA CYS A 152 5.23 -10.32 -10.15
C CYS A 152 6.59 -11.01 -10.23
N GLU A 153 7.42 -10.88 -9.20
CA GLU A 153 8.73 -11.52 -9.11
C GLU A 153 8.62 -13.05 -9.16
N ALA A 154 7.62 -13.62 -8.45
CA ALA A 154 7.37 -15.06 -8.45
C ALA A 154 6.98 -15.64 -9.83
N ARG A 155 6.49 -14.80 -10.76
CA ARG A 155 6.15 -15.18 -12.13
C ARG A 155 7.36 -15.13 -13.07
N MET A 156 8.45 -14.49 -12.66
CA MET A 156 9.61 -14.29 -13.53
C MET A 156 10.43 -15.60 -13.67
N PRO A 157 10.95 -15.91 -14.87
CA PRO A 157 11.85 -17.03 -15.05
C PRO A 157 13.11 -16.83 -14.22
N ARG A 158 13.43 -17.78 -13.33
CA ARG A 158 14.74 -17.82 -12.67
C ARG A 158 15.74 -18.36 -13.70
N GLY A 159 16.66 -17.50 -14.13
CA GLY A 159 17.73 -17.84 -15.08
C GLY A 159 18.70 -18.91 -14.56
#